data_AF-Q801A0-F1
#
_entry.id   AF-Q801A0-F1
#
_cell.length_a   1.000
_cell.length_b   1.000
_cell.length_c   1.000
_cell.angle_alpha   90.00
_cell.angle_beta   90.00
_cell.angle_gamma   90.00
#
_symmetry.space_group_name_H-M   'P 1'
#
loop_
_entity.id
_entity.type
_entity.pdbx_description
1 polymer ?
#
loop_
_entity_poly.entity_id
_entity_poly.type
_entity_poly.pdbx_seq_one_letter_code
_entity_poly.pdbx_strand_id
1 'polypeptide(L)'
;TRGQRLFSIAVSRVQHLHLLAQRLFSDFESSLQTEEQRQLNKIFLQDFCNSDYIISPIDKHETQRSSVLKLSSISYRLVESWEFPSRSLSGGSAPRNQIFPKLSELKTGILLLIRANQDGAELFPDSSALQLAPYGNYYQSLGADESLRRT
;
A
#
# COMPACT_ATOMS: atom_id res chain seq x y z
N THR A 1 -4.32 21.05 2.47
CA THR A 1 -3.03 21.24 3.21
C THR A 1 -1.93 20.38 2.59
N ARG A 2 -0.64 20.64 2.89
CA ARG A 2 0.51 19.88 2.35
C ARG A 2 0.40 18.37 2.60
N GLY A 3 -0.06 17.97 3.78
CA GLY A 3 -0.29 16.55 4.14
C GLY A 3 -1.33 15.86 3.25
N GLN A 4 -2.46 16.51 2.97
CA GLN A 4 -3.49 15.96 2.07
C GLN A 4 -2.96 15.71 0.65
N ARG A 5 -2.13 16.64 0.13
CA ARG A 5 -1.49 16.46 -1.19
C ARG A 5 -0.54 15.27 -1.20
N LEU A 6 0.32 15.16 -0.18
CA LEU A 6 1.24 14.02 -0.06
C LEU A 6 0.48 12.68 0.06
N PHE A 7 -0.64 12.68 0.77
CA PHE A 7 -1.48 11.50 0.95
C PHE A 7 -2.10 11.05 -0.36
N SER A 8 -2.70 11.99 -1.11
CA SER A 8 -3.25 11.71 -2.44
C SER A 8 -2.20 11.15 -3.41
N ILE A 9 -0.97 11.70 -3.39
CA ILE A 9 0.15 11.18 -4.20
C ILE A 9 0.52 9.75 -3.79
N ALA A 10 0.62 9.48 -2.49
CA ALA A 10 0.93 8.13 -1.99
C ALA A 10 -0.16 7.12 -2.38
N VAL A 11 -1.43 7.50 -2.27
CA VAL A 11 -2.58 6.67 -2.69
C VAL A 11 -2.51 6.35 -4.19
N SER A 12 -2.29 7.36 -5.03
CA SER A 12 -2.16 7.14 -6.48
C SER A 12 -1.01 6.20 -6.82
N ARG A 13 0.14 6.36 -6.15
CA ARG A 13 1.32 5.50 -6.34
C ARG A 13 1.07 4.06 -5.90
N VAL A 14 0.44 3.82 -4.75
CA VAL A 14 0.15 2.45 -4.29
C VAL A 14 -0.89 1.77 -5.17
N GLN A 15 -1.91 2.50 -5.65
CA GLN A 15 -2.87 1.98 -6.62
C GLN A 15 -2.20 1.53 -7.92
N HIS A 16 -1.31 2.37 -8.46
CA HIS A 16 -0.57 2.02 -9.66
C HIS A 16 0.34 0.79 -9.45
N LEU A 17 1.04 0.71 -8.31
CA LEU A 17 1.85 -0.46 -7.95
C LEU A 17 1.01 -1.73 -7.83
N HIS A 18 -0.17 -1.64 -7.21
CA HIS A 18 -1.10 -2.78 -7.10
C HIS A 18 -1.54 -3.28 -8.47
N LEU A 19 -1.97 -2.38 -9.37
CA LEU A 19 -2.38 -2.76 -10.72
C LEU A 19 -1.23 -3.36 -11.53
N LEU A 20 -0.01 -2.84 -11.37
CA LEU A 20 1.18 -3.41 -12.01
C LEU A 20 1.49 -4.82 -11.48
N ALA A 21 1.44 -5.03 -10.17
CA ALA A 21 1.67 -6.32 -9.55
C ALA A 21 0.61 -7.35 -9.99
N GLN A 22 -0.66 -6.96 -10.00
CA GLN A 22 -1.77 -7.79 -10.48
C GLN A 22 -1.56 -8.21 -11.93
N ARG A 23 -1.23 -7.25 -12.81
CA ARG A 23 -0.97 -7.54 -14.23
C ARG A 23 0.19 -8.53 -14.40
N LEU A 24 1.31 -8.28 -13.72
CA LEU A 24 2.49 -9.15 -13.80
C LEU A 24 2.21 -10.57 -13.29
N PHE A 25 1.42 -10.68 -12.22
CA PHE A 25 1.01 -11.96 -11.69
C PHE A 25 0.08 -12.69 -12.66
N SER A 26 -0.93 -12.02 -13.23
CA SER A 26 -1.82 -12.61 -14.23
C SER A 26 -1.09 -13.01 -15.51
N ASP A 27 -0.17 -12.18 -16.02
CA ASP A 27 0.65 -12.49 -17.19
C ASP A 27 1.52 -13.73 -16.90
N PHE A 28 2.12 -13.81 -15.71
CA PHE A 28 2.88 -14.98 -15.28
C PHE A 28 2.00 -16.22 -15.19
N GLU A 29 0.88 -16.17 -14.48
CA GLU A 29 -0.03 -17.31 -14.31
C GLU A 29 -0.55 -17.83 -15.65
N SER A 30 -0.92 -16.93 -16.58
CA SER A 30 -1.40 -17.29 -17.91
C SER A 30 -0.34 -17.96 -18.79
N SER A 31 0.95 -17.74 -18.49
CA SER A 31 2.07 -18.34 -19.22
C SER A 31 2.44 -19.74 -18.74
N LEU A 32 1.93 -20.16 -17.58
CA LEU A 32 2.24 -21.45 -16.98
C LEU A 32 1.49 -22.59 -17.67
N GLN A 33 2.18 -23.73 -17.81
CA GLN A 33 1.53 -24.99 -18.18
C GLN A 33 0.75 -25.57 -16.99
N THR A 34 -0.20 -26.46 -17.25
CA THR A 34 -1.08 -27.06 -16.23
C THR A 34 -0.32 -27.66 -15.03
N GLU A 35 0.84 -28.28 -15.26
CA GLU A 35 1.64 -28.87 -14.18
C GLU A 35 2.39 -27.79 -13.36
N GLU A 36 2.89 -26.74 -14.00
CA GLU A 36 3.51 -25.60 -13.32
C GLU A 36 2.47 -24.83 -12.49
N GLN A 37 1.23 -24.71 -12.98
CA GLN A 37 0.13 -24.11 -12.23
C GLN A 37 -0.24 -24.95 -10.98
N ARG A 38 -0.20 -26.28 -11.07
CA ARG A 38 -0.37 -27.16 -9.91
C ARG A 38 0.76 -26.98 -8.89
N GLN A 39 2.00 -26.77 -9.34
CA GLN A 39 3.12 -26.48 -8.45
C GLN A 39 2.99 -25.10 -7.79
N LEU A 40 2.61 -24.07 -8.55
CA LEU A 40 2.34 -22.73 -8.03
C LEU A 40 1.28 -22.76 -6.91
N ASN A 41 0.20 -23.52 -7.08
CA ASN A 41 -0.83 -23.68 -6.06
C ASN A 41 -0.33 -24.35 -4.78
N LYS A 42 0.67 -25.26 -4.88
CA LYS A 42 1.31 -25.87 -3.69
C LYS A 42 2.20 -24.86 -2.96
N ILE A 43 2.90 -24.01 -3.70
CA ILE A 43 3.74 -22.92 -3.17
C ILE A 43 2.88 -21.95 -2.35
N PHE A 44 1.73 -21.51 -2.86
CA PHE A 44 0.81 -20.62 -2.12
C PHE A 44 0.27 -21.19 -0.81
N LEU A 45 0.21 -22.52 -0.68
CA LEU A 45 -0.23 -23.19 0.55
C LEU A 45 0.89 -23.30 1.60
N GLN A 46 2.14 -23.05 1.21
CA GLN A 46 3.33 -23.34 2.01
C GLN A 46 4.23 -22.12 2.24
N ASP A 47 3.97 -21.01 1.55
CA ASP A 47 4.87 -19.86 1.47
C ASP A 47 4.63 -18.78 2.52
N PHE A 48 5.72 -18.06 2.77
CA PHE A 48 5.77 -16.85 3.59
C PHE A 48 5.91 -15.62 2.68
N CYS A 49 5.13 -14.57 2.92
CA CYS A 49 5.38 -13.28 2.30
C CYS A 49 6.56 -12.57 3.00
N ASN A 50 7.29 -11.73 2.25
CA ASN A 50 8.34 -10.88 2.80
C ASN A 50 7.88 -9.97 3.95
N SER A 51 6.56 -9.81 4.12
CA SER A 51 5.92 -8.96 5.12
C SER A 51 5.26 -9.72 6.28
N ASP A 52 5.31 -11.06 6.34
CA ASP A 52 4.52 -11.84 7.32
C ASP A 52 4.85 -11.55 8.78
N TYR A 53 6.06 -11.08 9.07
CA TYR A 53 6.46 -10.68 10.41
C TYR A 53 5.96 -9.27 10.81
N ILE A 54 5.27 -8.55 9.91
CA ILE A 54 4.73 -7.20 10.16
C ILE A 54 3.29 -7.31 10.61
N ILE A 55 3.04 -7.04 11.89
CA ILE A 55 1.69 -6.97 12.45
C ILE A 55 0.97 -5.76 11.85
N SER A 56 -0.08 -6.02 11.08
CA SER A 56 -0.94 -5.02 10.47
C SER A 56 -2.39 -5.25 10.89
N PRO A 57 -3.24 -4.20 10.91
CA PRO A 57 -4.67 -4.37 11.15
C PRO A 57 -5.28 -5.32 10.13
N ILE A 58 -5.99 -6.34 10.60
CA ILE A 58 -6.58 -7.37 9.73
C ILE A 58 -8.00 -7.02 9.27
N ASP A 59 -8.62 -6.03 9.92
CA ASP A 59 -9.97 -5.61 9.60
C ASP A 59 -10.17 -4.09 9.72
N LYS A 60 -11.37 -3.66 9.31
CA LYS A 60 -11.79 -2.25 9.35
C LYS A 60 -11.77 -1.66 10.75
N HIS A 61 -12.11 -2.46 11.76
CA HIS A 61 -12.28 -2.00 13.12
C HIS A 61 -10.93 -1.77 13.80
N GLU A 62 -9.97 -2.69 13.65
CA GLU A 62 -8.58 -2.49 14.07
C GLU A 62 -7.90 -1.33 13.33
N THR A 63 -8.23 -1.15 12.05
CA THR A 63 -7.74 -0.02 11.26
C THR A 63 -8.25 1.30 11.83
N GLN A 64 -9.55 1.41 12.11
CA GLN A 64 -10.17 2.62 12.66
C GLN A 64 -9.68 2.98 14.07
N ARG A 65 -9.22 2.01 14.86
CA ARG A 65 -8.63 2.24 16.18
C ARG A 65 -7.16 2.66 16.14
N SER A 66 -6.50 2.52 14.99
CA SER A 66 -5.09 2.87 14.85
C SER A 66 -4.93 4.35 14.49
N SER A 67 -3.93 5.01 15.07
CA SER A 67 -3.60 6.39 14.67
C SER A 67 -3.07 6.44 13.24
N VAL A 68 -3.24 7.58 12.57
CA VAL A 68 -2.70 7.81 11.22
C VAL A 68 -1.19 7.58 11.18
N LEU A 69 -0.47 7.99 12.23
CA LEU A 69 0.97 7.77 12.35
C LEU A 69 1.31 6.28 12.44
N LYS A 70 0.57 5.50 13.26
CA LYS A 70 0.76 4.05 13.37
C LYS A 70 0.51 3.36 12.03
N LEU A 71 -0.59 3.69 11.37
CA LEU A 71 -0.93 3.13 10.05
C LEU A 71 0.14 3.48 9.01
N SER A 72 0.60 4.74 8.97
CA SER A 72 1.64 5.18 8.03
C SER A 72 2.96 4.47 8.27
N SER A 73 3.36 4.26 9.53
CA SER A 73 4.57 3.51 9.89
C SER A 73 4.47 2.03 9.50
N ILE A 74 3.30 1.39 9.67
CA ILE A 74 3.06 0.03 9.21
C ILE A 74 3.16 -0.02 7.67
N SER A 75 2.50 0.90 6.95
CA SER A 75 2.58 0.99 5.50
C SER A 75 4.01 1.20 5.00
N TYR A 76 4.81 2.04 5.67
CA TYR A 76 6.22 2.21 5.37
C TYR A 76 6.98 0.88 5.44
N ARG A 77 6.81 0.12 6.52
CA ARG A 77 7.49 -1.17 6.72
C ARG A 77 7.05 -2.22 5.70
N LEU A 78 5.77 -2.25 5.34
CA LEU A 78 5.25 -3.14 4.28
C LEU A 78 5.90 -2.84 2.93
N VAL A 79 6.05 -1.55 2.57
CA VAL A 79 6.72 -1.18 1.31
C VAL A 79 8.22 -1.50 1.37
N GLU A 80 8.86 -1.21 2.50
CA GLU A 80 10.29 -1.49 2.72
C GLU A 80 10.63 -2.97 2.63
N SER A 81 9.78 -3.85 3.19
CA SER A 81 10.02 -5.30 3.17
C SER A 81 10.04 -5.89 1.76
N TRP A 82 9.40 -5.22 0.80
CA TRP A 82 9.35 -5.64 -0.60
C TRP A 82 10.33 -4.88 -1.50
N GLU A 83 10.89 -3.75 -1.05
CA GLU A 83 11.78 -2.93 -1.86
C GLU A 83 13.02 -3.72 -2.31
N PHE A 84 13.79 -4.31 -1.39
CA PHE A 84 14.98 -5.07 -1.79
C PHE A 84 14.65 -6.37 -2.56
N PRO A 85 13.72 -7.23 -2.11
CA PRO A 85 13.35 -8.45 -2.85
C PRO A 85 12.89 -8.19 -4.29
N SER A 86 12.25 -7.04 -4.55
CA SER A 86 11.79 -6.68 -5.90
C SER A 86 12.91 -6.55 -6.93
N ARG A 87 14.18 -6.36 -6.51
CA ARG A 87 15.34 -6.30 -7.42
C ARG A 87 15.57 -7.63 -8.13
N SER A 88 15.28 -8.75 -7.47
CA SER A 88 15.40 -10.08 -8.05
C SER A 88 14.36 -10.36 -9.15
N LEU A 89 13.33 -9.51 -9.27
CA LEU A 89 12.35 -9.57 -10.35
C LEU A 89 12.87 -9.02 -11.68
N SER A 90 14.06 -8.39 -11.69
CA SER A 90 14.60 -7.67 -12.86
C SER A 90 15.04 -8.56 -14.03
N GLY A 91 14.84 -9.88 -13.93
CA GLY A 91 15.28 -10.88 -14.91
C GLY A 91 14.31 -11.15 -16.08
N GLY A 92 13.19 -10.43 -16.20
CA GLY A 92 12.26 -10.62 -17.31
C GLY A 92 11.41 -9.37 -17.56
N SER A 93 10.94 -9.19 -18.81
CA SER A 93 10.08 -8.11 -19.34
C SER A 93 10.22 -6.68 -18.75
N ALA A 94 10.33 -5.67 -19.61
CA ALA A 94 10.49 -4.26 -19.23
C ALA A 94 9.58 -3.72 -18.08
N PRO A 95 8.34 -4.20 -17.87
CA PRO A 95 7.50 -3.78 -16.74
C PRO A 95 8.02 -4.22 -15.35
N ARG A 96 8.71 -5.36 -15.20
CA ARG A 96 9.20 -5.84 -13.88
C ARG A 96 10.32 -4.97 -13.32
N ASN A 97 11.16 -4.41 -14.20
CA ASN A 97 12.25 -3.51 -13.83
C ASN A 97 11.76 -2.20 -13.18
N GLN A 98 10.46 -1.89 -13.29
CA GLN A 98 9.88 -0.68 -12.74
C GLN A 98 9.36 -0.84 -11.30
N ILE A 99 9.30 -2.06 -10.75
CA ILE A 99 8.76 -2.29 -9.40
C ILE A 99 9.66 -1.67 -8.35
N PHE A 100 10.96 -1.98 -8.38
CA PHE A 100 11.94 -1.44 -7.43
C PHE A 100 11.91 0.10 -7.33
N PRO A 101 12.06 0.87 -8.43
CA PRO A 101 12.05 2.33 -8.33
C PRO A 101 10.71 2.88 -7.83
N LYS A 102 9.58 2.30 -8.24
CA LYS A 102 8.25 2.72 -7.77
C LYS A 102 8.04 2.45 -6.28
N LEU A 103 8.51 1.31 -5.76
CA LEU A 103 8.50 1.02 -4.32
C LEU A 103 9.37 2.02 -3.55
N SER A 104 10.55 2.36 -4.07
CA SER A 104 11.44 3.33 -3.44
C SER A 104 10.81 4.72 -3.36
N GLU A 105 10.21 5.18 -4.47
CA GLU A 105 9.46 6.45 -4.50
C GLU A 105 8.27 6.48 -3.54
N LEU A 106 7.51 5.37 -3.44
CA LEU A 106 6.41 5.25 -2.49
C LEU A 106 6.92 5.28 -1.05
N LYS A 107 7.99 4.55 -0.74
CA LYS A 107 8.63 4.52 0.57
C LYS A 107 9.04 5.92 1.03
N THR A 108 9.73 6.67 0.16
CA THR A 108 10.09 8.07 0.42
C THR A 108 8.85 8.95 0.62
N GLY A 109 7.80 8.77 -0.19
CA GLY A 109 6.54 9.49 -0.04
C GLY A 109 5.86 9.26 1.31
N ILE A 110 5.81 8.01 1.78
CA ILE A 110 5.25 7.65 3.09
C ILE A 110 6.12 8.21 4.22
N LEU A 111 7.45 8.18 4.10
CA LEU A 111 8.34 8.78 5.09
C LEU A 111 8.11 10.29 5.25
N LEU A 112 7.88 11.00 4.15
CA LEU A 112 7.54 12.43 4.18
C LEU A 112 6.17 12.68 4.83
N LEU A 113 5.20 11.78 4.61
CA LEU A 113 3.90 11.82 5.30
C LEU A 113 4.02 11.62 6.80
N ILE A 114 4.83 10.65 7.24
CA ILE A 114 5.09 10.39 8.66
C ILE A 114 5.65 11.65 9.32
N ARG A 115 6.70 12.25 8.74
CA ARG A 115 7.32 13.49 9.25
C ARG A 115 6.33 14.64 9.32
N ALA A 116 5.58 14.87 8.24
CA ALA A 116 4.58 15.95 8.19
C ALA A 116 3.46 15.78 9.25
N ASN A 117 3.14 14.55 9.66
CA ASN A 117 2.18 14.29 10.74
C ASN A 117 2.80 14.44 12.14
N GLN A 118 4.10 14.21 12.29
CA GLN A 118 4.83 14.42 13.55
C GLN A 118 5.02 15.91 13.84
N ASP A 119 5.41 16.70 12.84
CA ASP A 119 5.60 18.16 12.96
C ASP A 119 4.29 18.88 13.35
N GLY A 120 3.13 18.32 12.98
CA GLY A 120 1.82 18.81 13.41
C GLY A 120 1.40 18.39 14.81
N ALA A 121 2.00 17.31 15.35
CA ALA A 121 1.71 16.80 16.68
C ALA A 121 2.48 17.56 17.78
N GLU A 122 3.71 18.02 17.51
CA GLU A 122 4.48 18.83 18.48
C GLU A 122 3.89 20.22 18.73
N LEU A 123 3.08 20.76 17.80
CA LEU A 123 2.41 22.06 17.97
C LEU A 123 1.18 22.02 18.89
N PHE A 124 0.77 20.84 19.37
CA PHE A 124 -0.31 20.68 20.34
C PHE A 124 0.05 19.60 21.37
N PRO A 125 0.81 19.94 22.44
CA PRO A 125 1.20 18.95 23.44
C PRO A 125 0.05 18.43 24.29
N ASP A 126 -1.10 19.12 24.29
CA ASP A 126 -2.30 18.71 25.02
C ASP A 126 -3.54 18.91 24.15
N SER A 127 -3.91 17.91 23.36
CA SER A 127 -5.27 17.86 22.85
C SER A 127 -5.74 16.42 22.67
N SER A 128 -6.33 15.89 23.73
CA SER A 128 -7.26 14.76 23.73
C SER A 128 -8.52 15.01 22.86
N ALA A 129 -8.48 15.87 21.84
CA ALA A 129 -9.68 16.35 21.15
C ALA A 129 -9.50 16.74 19.67
N LEU A 130 -8.44 16.33 18.97
CA LEU A 130 -8.47 16.30 17.50
C LEU A 130 -8.91 14.92 17.05
N GLN A 131 -10.22 14.68 17.11
CA GLN A 131 -10.90 13.66 16.32
C GLN A 131 -10.65 13.96 14.83
N LEU A 132 -9.46 13.59 14.34
CA LEU A 132 -9.23 13.36 12.93
C LEU A 132 -10.31 12.38 12.49
N ALA A 133 -11.18 12.85 11.59
CA ALA A 133 -12.36 12.13 11.16
C ALA A 133 -12.04 10.65 10.94
N PRO A 134 -12.87 9.72 11.44
CA PRO A 134 -12.63 8.30 11.28
C PRO A 134 -12.35 8.00 9.82
N TYR A 135 -11.34 7.15 9.57
CA TYR A 135 -10.95 6.65 8.24
C TYR A 135 -12.14 6.12 7.39
N GLY A 136 -13.32 5.94 8.01
CA GLY A 136 -14.58 5.60 7.36
C GLY A 136 -15.06 6.55 6.25
N ASN A 137 -14.69 7.84 6.26
CA ASN A 137 -15.16 8.77 5.23
C ASN A 137 -14.49 8.58 3.86
N TYR A 138 -13.33 7.93 3.77
CA TYR A 138 -12.63 7.74 2.50
C TYR A 138 -13.41 6.84 1.52
N TYR A 139 -13.97 5.73 2.01
CA TYR A 139 -14.79 4.82 1.20
C TYR A 139 -16.16 5.40 0.85
N GLN A 140 -16.72 6.24 1.72
CA GLN A 140 -18.02 6.89 1.49
C GLN A 140 -17.94 7.99 0.44
N SER A 141 -16.78 8.64 0.31
CA SER A 141 -16.52 9.68 -0.71
C SER A 141 -16.34 9.10 -2.11
N LEU A 142 -15.87 7.86 -2.24
CA LEU A 142 -15.67 7.19 -3.54
C LEU A 142 -16.98 6.69 -4.16
N GLY A 143 -17.99 6.35 -3.36
CA GLY A 143 -19.29 5.88 -3.87
C GLY A 143 -20.24 6.99 -4.36
N ALA A 144 -19.95 8.25 -4.03
CA ALA A 144 -20.80 9.38 -4.40
C ALA A 144 -20.54 9.92 -5.82
N ASP A 145 -19.34 9.72 -6.37
CA ASP A 145 -18.94 10.29 -7.67
C ASP A 145 -19.24 9.35 -8.85
N GLU A 146 -19.44 8.05 -8.61
CA GLU A 146 -19.82 7.09 -9.68
C GLU A 146 -21.29 7.18 -10.11
N SER A 147 -22.18 7.78 -9.30
CA SER A 147 -23.60 7.89 -9.65
C SER A 147 -23.93 9.03 -10.63
N LEU A 148 -22.98 9.94 -10.90
CA LEU A 148 -23.18 11.13 -11.73
C LEU A 148 -22.66 11.00 -13.17
N ARG A 149 -22.20 9.81 -13.60
CA ARG A 149 -21.76 9.55 -14.99
C ARG A 149 -22.59 8.54 -15.77
N ARG A 150 -23.82 8.26 -15.31
CA ARG A 150 -24.78 7.48 -16.11
C ARG A 150 -26.13 8.18 -16.12
N THR A 151 -26.26 9.20 -16.96
CA THR A 151 -27.52 9.66 -17.57
C THR A 151 -27.21 10.21 -18.95
#